data_AF-A0A954D2F4-F1
#
_entry.id   AF-A0A954D2F4-F1
#
_cell.length_a   1.000
_cell.length_b   1.000
_cell.length_c   1.000
_cell.angle_alpha   90.00
_cell.angle_beta   90.00
_cell.angle_gamma   90.00
#
_symmetry.space_group_name_H-M   'P 1'
#
loop_
_entity.id
_entity.type
_entity.pdbx_description
1 polymer ?
#
loop_
_entity_poly.entity_id
_entity_poly.type
_entity_poly.pdbx_seq_one_letter_code
_entity_poly.pdbx_strand_id
1 'polypeptide(L)'
;MTRDPECRGADRAAPALTIRLRRVSPTHHRFEWQLPGDAPQSRELETKSCLLHDLVHFALESEAELADGLFGSLARGVRYETLTEPDVAAPLWEIERVVGPLQSAWRRGFDPVPLAAAIRNHSSAMDDTGRPAPHWLHAELLTRVAERLRQLEGHWRATRFGAAMELSFPVPA
;
A
#
# COMPACT_ATOMS: atom_id res chain seq x y z
N MET A 1 -4.94 -46.18 -30.69
CA MET A 1 -5.33 -45.48 -29.45
C MET A 1 -4.12 -44.69 -28.97
N THR A 2 -3.96 -43.50 -29.51
CA THR A 2 -2.90 -42.56 -29.16
C THR A 2 -3.41 -41.75 -27.98
N ARG A 3 -2.73 -41.84 -26.83
CA ARG A 3 -3.07 -41.03 -25.65
C ARG A 3 -2.63 -39.59 -25.91
N ASP A 4 -3.56 -38.66 -25.77
CA ASP A 4 -3.28 -37.23 -25.74
C ASP A 4 -2.33 -36.89 -24.59
N PRO A 5 -1.30 -36.06 -24.81
CA PRO A 5 -0.44 -35.58 -23.74
C PRO A 5 -1.16 -34.47 -22.98
N GLU A 6 -1.18 -34.64 -21.66
CA GLU A 6 -1.75 -33.76 -20.66
C GLU A 6 -1.39 -32.29 -20.90
N CYS A 7 -2.44 -31.46 -20.93
CA CYS A 7 -2.36 -30.02 -20.73
C CYS A 7 -1.58 -29.75 -19.43
N ARG A 8 -0.31 -29.35 -19.56
CA ARG A 8 0.43 -28.70 -18.48
C ARG A 8 -0.41 -27.53 -18.01
N GLY A 9 -0.95 -27.63 -16.79
CA GLY A 9 -1.60 -26.52 -16.12
C GLY A 9 -0.63 -25.36 -16.10
N ALA A 10 -0.92 -24.33 -16.91
CA ALA A 10 -0.29 -23.04 -16.74
C ALA A 10 -0.68 -22.60 -15.33
N ASP A 11 0.31 -22.52 -14.45
CA ASP A 11 0.20 -21.95 -13.12
C ASP A 11 -0.34 -20.53 -13.31
N ARG A 12 -1.67 -20.38 -13.22
CA ARG A 12 -2.32 -19.08 -13.38
C ARG A 12 -1.92 -18.31 -12.14
N ALA A 13 -1.00 -17.36 -12.32
CA ALA A 13 -0.67 -16.38 -11.30
C ALA A 13 -1.97 -15.90 -10.66
N ALA A 14 -1.99 -15.89 -9.32
CA ALA A 14 -3.16 -15.46 -8.57
C ALA A 14 -3.64 -14.08 -9.08
N PRO A 15 -4.96 -13.84 -9.15
CA PRO A 15 -5.48 -12.54 -9.54
C PRO A 15 -4.86 -11.45 -8.65
N ALA A 16 -4.39 -10.37 -9.28
CA ALA A 16 -3.75 -9.28 -8.58
C ALA A 16 -4.28 -7.93 -9.07
N LEU A 17 -4.49 -7.01 -8.14
CA LEU A 17 -4.73 -5.60 -8.42
C LEU A 17 -3.43 -5.04 -9.02
N THR A 18 -3.53 -4.47 -10.21
CA THR A 18 -2.41 -3.78 -10.84
C THR A 18 -2.49 -2.30 -10.54
N ILE A 19 -1.42 -1.70 -10.01
CA ILE A 19 -1.31 -0.27 -9.72
C ILE A 19 -0.24 0.32 -10.63
N ARG A 20 -0.51 1.48 -11.23
CA ARG A 20 0.45 2.20 -12.07
C ARG A 20 0.56 3.64 -11.62
N LEU A 21 1.80 4.06 -11.35
CA LEU A 21 2.14 5.42 -10.99
C LEU A 21 2.91 6.06 -12.14
N ARG A 22 2.39 7.14 -12.72
CA ARG A 22 3.04 7.86 -13.84
C ARG A 22 3.29 9.31 -13.49
N ARG A 23 4.49 9.81 -13.75
CA ARG A 23 4.76 11.26 -13.67
C ARG A 23 4.05 11.96 -14.83
N VAL A 24 3.10 12.83 -14.51
CA VAL A 24 2.37 13.64 -15.50
C VAL A 24 2.86 15.09 -15.53
N SER A 25 3.38 15.59 -14.42
CA SER A 25 4.06 16.88 -14.31
C SER A 25 5.14 16.83 -13.21
N PRO A 26 5.92 17.90 -13.00
CA PRO A 26 6.87 17.95 -11.89
C PRO A 26 6.21 17.87 -10.50
N THR A 27 4.93 18.21 -10.40
CA THR A 27 4.18 18.28 -9.14
C THR A 27 3.07 17.25 -9.04
N HIS A 28 2.68 16.60 -10.13
CA HIS A 28 1.56 15.65 -10.16
C HIS A 28 1.97 14.31 -10.78
N HIS A 29 1.33 13.26 -10.27
CA HIS A 29 1.39 11.93 -10.83
C HIS A 29 -0.03 11.41 -11.04
N ARG A 30 -0.16 10.51 -12.02
CA ARG A 30 -1.37 9.72 -12.20
C ARG A 30 -1.24 8.44 -11.42
N PHE A 31 -2.20 8.21 -10.53
CA PHE A 31 -2.43 6.96 -9.81
C PHE A 31 -3.51 6.19 -10.58
N GLU A 32 -3.15 5.04 -11.15
CA GLU A 32 -4.06 4.16 -11.87
C GLU A 32 -4.15 2.82 -11.14
N TRP A 33 -5.33 2.22 -11.10
CA TRP A 33 -5.53 0.87 -10.55
C TRP A 33 -6.48 0.07 -11.43
N GLN A 34 -6.27 -1.24 -11.48
CA GLN A 34 -7.04 -2.14 -12.33
C GLN A 34 -7.19 -3.51 -11.66
N LEU A 35 -8.44 -3.93 -11.45
CA LEU A 35 -8.77 -5.29 -11.08
C LEU A 35 -8.72 -6.22 -12.30
N PRO A 36 -8.44 -7.52 -12.11
CA PRO A 36 -8.48 -8.49 -13.20
C PRO A 36 -9.83 -8.52 -13.91
N GLY A 37 -9.85 -8.20 -15.20
CA GLY A 37 -11.07 -8.19 -16.02
C GLY A 37 -11.79 -6.84 -16.09
N ASP A 38 -11.41 -5.88 -15.26
CA ASP A 38 -12.04 -4.55 -15.23
C ASP A 38 -11.30 -3.53 -16.10
N ALA A 39 -12.02 -2.45 -16.44
CA ALA A 39 -11.41 -1.26 -17.02
C ALA A 39 -10.50 -0.55 -16.00
N PRO A 40 -9.34 -0.01 -16.42
CA PRO A 40 -8.47 0.73 -15.52
C PRO A 40 -9.18 2.01 -15.03
N GLN A 41 -9.06 2.27 -13.73
CA GLN A 41 -9.50 3.49 -13.09
C GLN A 41 -8.27 4.37 -12.77
N SER A 42 -8.45 5.69 -12.71
CA SER A 42 -7.32 6.58 -12.44
C SER A 42 -7.71 7.90 -11.80
N ARG A 43 -6.76 8.51 -11.10
CA ARG A 43 -6.83 9.87 -10.56
C ARG A 43 -5.48 10.55 -10.68
N GLU A 44 -5.50 11.87 -10.79
CA GLU A 44 -4.29 12.70 -10.72
C GLU A 44 -4.15 13.25 -9.31
N LEU A 45 -2.96 13.07 -8.72
CA LEU A 45 -2.67 13.41 -7.33
C LEU A 45 -1.40 14.27 -7.23
N GLU A 46 -1.38 15.12 -6.22
CA GLU A 46 -0.19 15.90 -5.86
C GLU A 46 0.94 14.96 -5.39
N THR A 47 2.14 15.12 -5.95
CA THR A 47 3.22 14.14 -5.79
C THR A 47 3.92 14.24 -4.44
N LYS A 48 4.17 15.43 -3.91
CA LYS A 48 4.96 15.64 -2.69
C LYS A 48 4.33 14.96 -1.48
N SER A 49 3.00 14.94 -1.41
CA SER A 49 2.25 14.45 -0.27
C SER A 49 1.63 13.09 -0.52
N CYS A 50 0.90 12.91 -1.63
CA CYS A 50 0.14 11.68 -1.88
C CYS A 50 1.05 10.51 -2.28
N LEU A 51 2.11 10.74 -3.06
CA LEU A 51 2.95 9.63 -3.51
C LEU A 51 3.56 8.86 -2.34
N LEU A 52 4.22 9.56 -1.42
CA LEU A 52 4.86 8.89 -0.28
C LEU A 52 3.80 8.22 0.61
N HIS A 53 2.64 8.85 0.78
CA HIS A 53 1.53 8.28 1.54
C HIS A 53 1.07 6.94 0.94
N ASP A 54 0.79 6.91 -0.37
CA ASP A 54 0.38 5.71 -1.08
C ASP A 54 1.48 4.63 -1.09
N LEU A 55 2.76 5.02 -1.20
CA LEU A 55 3.86 4.05 -1.12
C LEU A 55 4.01 3.44 0.29
N VAL A 56 3.73 4.21 1.34
CA VAL A 56 3.70 3.71 2.73
C VAL A 56 2.54 2.74 2.92
N HIS A 57 1.35 3.06 2.42
CA HIS A 57 0.23 2.11 2.38
C HIS A 57 0.63 0.82 1.67
N PHE A 58 1.16 0.92 0.46
CA PHE A 58 1.51 -0.25 -0.34
C PHE A 58 2.52 -1.13 0.40
N ALA A 59 3.58 -0.53 0.95
CA ALA A 59 4.60 -1.28 1.68
C ALA A 59 4.06 -1.91 2.97
N LEU A 60 3.29 -1.17 3.76
CA LEU A 60 2.73 -1.66 5.00
C LEU A 60 1.73 -2.80 4.75
N GLU A 61 0.76 -2.58 3.88
CA GLU A 61 -0.30 -3.54 3.59
C GLU A 61 0.24 -4.81 2.94
N SER A 62 1.26 -4.69 2.08
CA SER A 62 1.89 -5.87 1.46
C SER A 62 2.69 -6.71 2.47
N GLU A 63 3.49 -6.06 3.33
CA GLU A 63 4.39 -6.78 4.26
C GLU A 63 3.69 -7.30 5.52
N ALA A 64 2.51 -6.76 5.82
CA ALA A 64 1.64 -7.18 6.92
C ALA A 64 0.40 -7.96 6.43
N GLU A 65 0.29 -8.23 5.12
CA GLU A 65 -0.81 -8.98 4.50
C GLU A 65 -2.19 -8.42 4.87
N LEU A 66 -2.30 -7.08 4.93
CA LEU A 66 -3.52 -6.40 5.36
C LEU A 66 -4.50 -6.26 4.18
N ALA A 67 -5.67 -6.88 4.33
CA ALA A 67 -6.74 -6.78 3.34
C ALA A 67 -7.63 -5.56 3.55
N ASP A 68 -7.58 -4.91 4.72
CA ASP A 68 -8.55 -3.86 5.10
C ASP A 68 -8.02 -2.44 4.95
N GLY A 69 -6.84 -2.28 4.36
CA GLY A 69 -6.26 -0.98 4.05
C GLY A 69 -6.76 -0.41 2.72
N LEU A 70 -6.03 0.59 2.21
CA LEU A 70 -6.34 1.27 0.95
C LEU A 70 -6.28 0.28 -0.22
N PHE A 71 -5.15 -0.42 -0.38
CA PHE A 71 -4.95 -1.33 -1.51
C PHE A 71 -5.75 -2.62 -1.34
N GLY A 72 -5.89 -3.11 -0.10
CA GLY A 72 -6.78 -4.24 0.17
C GLY A 72 -8.24 -3.93 -0.17
N SER A 73 -8.71 -2.70 0.11
CA SER A 73 -10.06 -2.26 -0.28
C SER A 73 -10.21 -2.08 -1.79
N LEU A 74 -9.22 -1.50 -2.47
CA LEU A 74 -9.20 -1.44 -3.94
C LEU A 74 -9.19 -2.85 -4.56
N ALA A 75 -8.45 -3.79 -3.96
CA ALA A 75 -8.38 -5.18 -4.41
C ALA A 75 -9.72 -5.92 -4.27
N ARG A 76 -10.62 -5.44 -3.41
CA ARG A 76 -12.02 -5.91 -3.30
C ARG A 76 -13.01 -5.14 -4.16
N GLY A 77 -12.55 -4.17 -4.95
CA GLY A 77 -13.41 -3.35 -5.81
C GLY A 77 -14.13 -2.21 -5.10
N VAL A 78 -13.70 -1.84 -3.89
CA VAL A 78 -14.18 -0.60 -3.28
C VAL A 78 -13.68 0.59 -4.11
N ARG A 79 -14.56 1.55 -4.38
CA ARG A 79 -14.21 2.76 -5.15
C ARG A 79 -13.30 3.67 -4.34
N TYR A 80 -12.29 4.25 -4.98
CA TYR A 80 -11.34 5.15 -4.35
C TYR A 80 -12.02 6.34 -3.64
N GLU A 81 -13.09 6.89 -4.22
CA GLU A 81 -13.83 8.03 -3.65
C GLU A 81 -14.34 7.72 -2.23
N THR A 82 -14.87 6.52 -2.04
CA THR A 82 -15.42 6.06 -0.75
C THR A 82 -14.32 5.89 0.30
N LEU A 83 -13.09 5.63 -0.11
CA LEU A 83 -11.93 5.48 0.79
C LEU A 83 -11.34 6.83 1.22
N THR A 84 -11.75 7.92 0.57
CA THR A 84 -11.32 9.29 0.90
C THR A 84 -12.36 10.09 1.68
N GLU A 85 -13.52 9.49 1.97
CA GLU A 85 -14.59 10.14 2.73
C GLU A 85 -14.26 10.18 4.24
N PRO A 86 -14.76 11.18 5.00
CA PRO A 86 -14.45 11.32 6.43
C PRO A 86 -14.92 10.15 7.31
N ASP A 87 -15.93 9.40 6.85
CA ASP A 87 -16.58 8.32 7.59
C ASP A 87 -16.08 6.94 7.13
N VAL A 88 -14.76 6.83 6.97
CA VAL A 88 -14.09 5.58 6.58
C VAL A 88 -14.27 4.49 7.63
N ALA A 89 -14.42 3.26 7.17
CA ALA A 89 -14.62 2.09 8.04
C ALA A 89 -13.49 1.95 9.08
N ALA A 90 -13.86 1.50 10.29
CA ALA A 90 -12.95 1.39 11.43
C ALA A 90 -11.62 0.63 11.17
N PRO A 91 -11.57 -0.45 10.34
CA PRO A 91 -10.31 -1.11 10.00
C PRO A 91 -9.33 -0.24 9.21
N LEU A 92 -9.82 0.58 8.28
CA LEU A 92 -8.97 1.49 7.50
C LEU A 92 -8.37 2.56 8.41
N TRP A 93 -9.16 3.08 9.36
CA TRP A 93 -8.68 4.06 10.34
C TRP A 93 -7.51 3.54 11.20
N GLU A 94 -7.52 2.25 11.58
CA GLU A 94 -6.42 1.67 12.35
C GLU A 94 -5.11 1.67 11.56
N ILE A 95 -5.18 1.41 10.25
CA ILE A 95 -4.04 1.46 9.33
C ILE A 95 -3.57 2.90 9.12
N GLU A 96 -4.49 3.84 8.89
CA GLU A 96 -4.18 5.27 8.74
C GLU A 96 -3.40 5.84 9.94
N ARG A 97 -3.79 5.44 11.15
CA ARG A 97 -3.10 5.82 12.40
C ARG A 97 -1.65 5.36 12.44
N VAL A 98 -1.28 4.35 11.66
CA VAL A 98 0.11 3.86 11.54
C VAL A 98 0.81 4.48 10.34
N VAL A 99 0.11 4.65 9.20
CA VAL A 99 0.66 5.25 7.97
C VAL A 99 1.13 6.68 8.20
N GLY A 100 0.34 7.52 8.88
CA GLY A 100 0.70 8.93 9.13
C GLY A 100 2.03 9.08 9.90
N PRO A 101 2.21 8.42 11.06
CA PRO A 101 3.48 8.36 11.77
C PRO A 101 4.62 7.75 10.95
N LEU A 102 4.37 6.68 10.19
CA LEU A 102 5.39 6.07 9.32
C LEU A 102 5.89 7.04 8.25
N GLN A 103 4.98 7.70 7.54
CA GLN A 103 5.30 8.72 6.54
C GLN A 103 6.12 9.86 7.15
N SER A 104 5.75 10.30 8.36
CA SER A 104 6.45 11.37 9.08
C SER A 104 7.85 10.95 9.52
N ALA A 105 8.00 9.74 10.06
CA ALA A 105 9.28 9.18 10.46
C ALA A 105 10.21 8.98 9.25
N TRP A 106 9.65 8.50 8.12
CA TRP A 106 10.38 8.30 6.88
C TRP A 106 11.06 9.58 6.39
N ARG A 107 10.34 10.71 6.41
CA ARG A 107 10.87 12.03 6.03
C ARG A 107 11.99 12.53 6.95
N ARG A 108 12.12 12.00 8.17
CA ARG A 108 13.04 12.50 9.22
C ARG A 108 14.24 11.59 9.50
N GLY A 109 14.44 10.55 8.68
CA GLY A 109 15.47 9.53 8.93
C GLY A 109 14.89 8.40 9.76
N PHE A 110 14.24 7.47 9.07
CA PHE A 110 13.55 6.32 9.66
C PHE A 110 14.49 5.42 10.47
N ASP A 111 14.09 5.10 11.70
CA ASP A 111 14.66 4.03 12.52
C ASP A 111 13.51 3.12 13.00
N PRO A 112 13.50 1.83 12.62
CA PRO A 112 12.39 0.92 12.93
C PRO A 112 12.20 0.68 14.43
N VAL A 113 13.27 0.66 15.22
CA VAL A 113 13.19 0.27 16.64
C VAL A 113 12.56 1.39 17.50
N PRO A 114 13.05 2.64 17.47
CA PRO A 114 12.42 3.75 18.17
C PRO A 114 11.01 4.03 17.66
N LEU A 115 10.74 3.82 16.37
CA LEU A 115 9.39 4.05 15.82
C LEU A 115 8.37 3.02 16.31
N ALA A 116 8.73 1.73 16.31
CA ALA A 116 7.85 0.69 16.84
C ALA A 116 7.53 0.95 18.32
N ALA A 117 8.54 1.35 19.10
CA ALA A 117 8.36 1.74 20.50
C ALA A 117 7.49 2.99 20.63
N ALA A 118 7.73 4.03 19.82
CA ALA A 118 6.97 5.27 19.85
C ALA A 118 5.50 5.05 19.49
N ILE A 119 5.17 4.26 18.46
CA ILE A 119 3.77 3.98 18.09
C ILE A 119 3.08 3.18 19.20
N ARG A 120 3.76 2.18 19.80
CA ARG A 120 3.20 1.43 20.94
C ARG A 120 2.98 2.31 22.16
N ASN A 121 3.94 3.14 22.51
CA ASN A 121 3.87 4.07 23.64
C ASN A 121 2.79 5.13 23.40
N HIS A 122 2.68 5.66 22.18
CA HIS A 122 1.65 6.61 21.80
C HIS A 122 0.26 5.98 21.82
N SER A 123 0.10 4.75 21.33
CA SER A 123 -1.15 3.99 21.46
C SER A 123 -1.53 3.71 22.92
N SER A 124 -0.55 3.71 23.82
CA SER A 124 -0.75 3.58 25.27
C SER A 124 -0.98 4.92 25.97
N ALA A 125 -0.63 6.05 25.35
CA ALA A 125 -0.57 7.38 25.97
C ALA A 125 -1.55 8.42 25.38
N MET A 126 -2.10 8.22 24.17
CA MET A 126 -3.07 9.13 23.54
C MET A 126 -4.23 8.36 22.90
N ASP A 127 -5.38 8.39 23.58
CA ASP A 127 -6.64 9.03 23.15
C ASP A 127 -7.81 8.36 23.90
N ASP A 128 -8.90 9.10 24.12
CA ASP A 128 -10.16 8.70 24.83
C ASP A 128 -10.81 7.39 24.33
N THR A 129 -10.21 6.73 23.34
CA THR A 129 -10.60 5.45 22.76
C THR A 129 -9.96 4.23 23.43
N GLY A 130 -8.86 4.38 24.19
CA GLY A 130 -8.21 3.31 24.95
C GLY A 130 -7.75 2.09 24.12
N ARG A 131 -7.56 2.25 22.80
CA ARG A 131 -7.28 1.12 21.92
C ARG A 131 -5.78 0.79 21.91
N PRO A 132 -5.40 -0.47 22.17
CA PRO A 132 -4.00 -0.89 22.13
C PRO A 132 -3.41 -0.71 20.72
N ALA A 133 -2.08 -0.72 20.64
CA ALA A 133 -1.40 -0.79 19.36
C ALA A 133 -1.85 -2.04 18.58
N PRO A 134 -1.92 -1.98 17.24
CA PRO A 134 -2.32 -3.13 16.44
C PRO A 134 -1.37 -4.31 16.70
N HIS A 135 -1.91 -5.51 16.89
CA HIS A 135 -1.11 -6.71 17.23
C HIS A 135 -0.12 -7.09 16.12
N TRP A 136 -0.41 -6.72 14.87
CA TRP A 136 0.48 -6.92 13.73
C TRP A 136 1.66 -5.94 13.70
N LEU A 137 1.67 -4.87 14.53
CA LEU A 137 2.70 -3.84 14.50
C LEU A 137 3.89 -4.16 15.42
N HIS A 138 4.96 -4.66 14.83
CA HIS A 138 6.20 -4.98 15.54
C HIS A 138 7.46 -4.57 14.74
N ALA A 139 8.63 -4.61 15.37
CA ALA A 139 9.86 -4.02 14.81
C ALA A 139 10.36 -4.75 13.56
N GLU A 140 10.17 -6.06 13.49
CA GLU A 140 10.54 -6.89 12.35
C GLU A 140 9.68 -6.54 11.13
N LEU A 141 8.37 -6.32 11.31
CA LEU A 141 7.50 -5.81 10.25
C LEU A 141 8.00 -4.45 9.77
N LEU A 142 8.25 -3.50 10.68
CA LEU A 142 8.73 -2.18 10.31
C LEU A 142 10.06 -2.20 9.56
N THR A 143 10.91 -3.17 9.85
CA THR A 143 12.16 -3.38 9.11
C THR A 143 11.89 -3.80 7.66
N ARG A 144 10.98 -4.75 7.44
CA ARG A 144 10.57 -5.17 6.08
C ARG A 144 9.87 -4.04 5.32
N VAL A 145 8.96 -3.32 5.97
CA VAL A 145 8.29 -2.15 5.40
C VAL A 145 9.30 -1.10 4.97
N ALA A 146 10.33 -0.83 5.78
CA ALA A 146 11.38 0.11 5.44
C ALA A 146 12.18 -0.34 4.22
N GLU A 147 12.55 -1.62 4.14
CA GLU A 147 13.26 -2.16 2.99
C GLU A 147 12.42 -2.06 1.72
N ARG A 148 11.13 -2.45 1.79
CA ARG A 148 10.17 -2.30 0.69
C ARG A 148 10.05 -0.83 0.26
N LEU A 149 9.94 0.11 1.20
CA LEU A 149 9.89 1.54 0.89
C LEU A 149 11.14 2.04 0.17
N ARG A 150 12.35 1.61 0.57
CA ARG A 150 13.58 1.97 -0.17
C ARG A 150 13.53 1.47 -1.61
N GLN A 151 13.05 0.24 -1.83
CA GLN A 151 12.89 -0.33 -3.17
C GLN A 151 11.87 0.47 -4.00
N LEU A 152 10.71 0.79 -3.41
CA LEU A 152 9.66 1.58 -4.07
C LEU A 152 10.14 2.99 -4.43
N GLU A 153 10.80 3.70 -3.51
CA GLU A 153 11.36 5.01 -3.80
C GLU A 153 12.46 4.96 -4.86
N GLY A 154 13.32 3.93 -4.80
CA GLY A 154 14.35 3.69 -5.81
C GLY A 154 13.74 3.46 -7.19
N HIS A 155 12.71 2.61 -7.28
CA HIS A 155 11.97 2.35 -8.50
C HIS A 155 11.32 3.64 -9.02
N TRP A 156 10.58 4.36 -8.19
CA TRP A 156 9.96 5.62 -8.59
C TRP A 156 10.97 6.64 -9.10
N ARG A 157 12.14 6.77 -8.45
CA ARG A 157 13.21 7.67 -8.87
C ARG A 157 13.80 7.27 -10.22
N ALA A 158 13.92 5.97 -10.49
CA ALA A 158 14.40 5.44 -11.75
C ALA A 158 13.35 5.52 -12.89
N THR A 159 12.06 5.61 -12.55
CA THR A 159 10.98 5.76 -13.53
C THR A 159 11.08 7.09 -14.28
N ARG A 160 11.27 6.99 -15.60
CA ARG A 160 11.35 8.14 -16.51
C ARG A 160 10.00 8.85 -16.61
N PHE A 161 10.03 10.13 -16.97
CA PHE A 161 8.82 10.89 -17.26
C PHE A 161 8.00 10.23 -18.38
N GLY A 162 6.68 10.11 -18.21
CA GLY A 162 5.79 9.39 -19.13
C GLY A 162 5.77 7.86 -18.99
N ALA A 163 6.77 7.26 -18.34
CA ALA A 163 6.75 5.84 -17.98
C ALA A 163 5.91 5.58 -16.71
N ALA A 164 5.49 4.34 -16.52
CA ALA A 164 4.81 3.88 -15.32
C ALA A 164 5.73 3.04 -14.44
N MET A 165 5.68 3.30 -13.13
CA MET A 165 6.04 2.32 -12.12
C MET A 165 4.81 1.42 -11.93
N GLU A 166 4.95 0.13 -12.22
CA GLU A 166 3.89 -0.86 -12.04
C GLU A 166 4.12 -1.65 -10.76
N LEU A 167 3.06 -1.81 -9.97
CA LEU A 167 3.03 -2.58 -8.74
C LEU A 167 1.88 -3.58 -8.80
N SER A 168 2.04 -4.70 -8.11
CA SER A 168 1.05 -5.77 -8.01
C SER A 168 0.70 -6.00 -6.55
N PHE A 169 -0.59 -5.98 -6.24
CA PHE A 169 -1.13 -6.26 -4.92
C PHE A 169 -2.07 -7.47 -4.98
N PRO A 170 -1.95 -8.46 -4.09
CA PRO A 170 -2.76 -9.68 -4.16
C PRO A 170 -4.25 -9.35 -4.00
N VAL A 171 -5.10 -9.98 -4.83
CA VAL A 171 -6.55 -9.95 -4.61
C VAL A 171 -6.91 -11.03 -3.58
N PRO A 172 -7.56 -10.68 -2.46
CA PRO A 172 -8.03 -11.68 -1.51
C PRO A 172 -9.02 -12.63 -2.20
N ALA A 173 -8.91 -13.93 -1.88
CA ALA A 173 -9.76 -14.97 -2.43
C ALA A 173 -11.23 -14.85 -2.01
#